data_AF-A0A3D0PW47-F1
#
_entry.id   AF-A0A3D0PW47-F1
#
_cell.length_a   1.000
_cell.length_b   1.000
_cell.length_c   1.000
_cell.angle_alpha   90.00
_cell.angle_beta   90.00
_cell.angle_gamma   90.00
#
_symmetry.space_group_name_H-M   'P 1'
#
loop_
_entity.id
_entity.type
_entity.pdbx_description
1 polymer ?
#
loop_
_entity_poly.entity_id
_entity_poly.type
_entity_poly.pdbx_seq_one_letter_code
_entity_poly.pdbx_strand_id
1 'polypeptide(L)' 'MYLKRQDYLSWDEYFMGVALLAEKRSKDPHTQVGACIVNQQHIILSTGYNGFPIGCSDDEYPWERDGKET' A
#
# COMPACT_ATOMS: atom_id res chain seq x y z
N MET A 1 -38.83 -4.39 5.47
CA MET A 1 -37.46 -4.85 5.79
C MET A 1 -36.59 -4.56 4.58
N TYR A 2 -35.50 -3.81 4.75
CA TYR A 2 -34.55 -3.60 3.66
C TYR A 2 -33.58 -4.78 3.61
N LEU A 3 -33.39 -5.37 2.43
CA LEU A 3 -32.36 -6.38 2.21
C LEU A 3 -30.99 -5.72 2.07
N LYS A 4 -29.97 -6.36 2.65
CA LYS A 4 -28.57 -5.96 2.47
C LYS A 4 -28.16 -6.15 1.01
N ARG A 5 -27.37 -5.20 0.49
CA ARG A 5 -26.67 -5.34 -0.80
C ARG A 5 -25.86 -6.65 -0.81
N GLN A 6 -25.71 -7.27 -1.97
CA GLN A 6 -24.96 -8.54 -2.11
C GLN A 6 -23.56 -8.34 -2.71
N ASP A 7 -23.32 -7.19 -3.33
CA ASP A 7 -22.09 -6.78 -4.04
C ASP A 7 -21.26 -5.78 -3.21
N TYR A 8 -21.30 -5.86 -1.88
CA TYR A 8 -20.37 -5.08 -1.04
C TYR A 8 -19.10 -5.89 -0.80
N LEU A 9 -17.98 -5.19 -0.68
CA LEU A 9 -16.68 -5.80 -0.46
C LEU A 9 -16.64 -6.54 0.88
N SER A 10 -16.04 -7.72 0.89
CA SER A 10 -15.55 -8.34 2.11
C SER A 10 -14.48 -7.46 2.78
N TRP A 11 -14.20 -7.74 4.05
CA TRP A 11 -13.13 -7.05 4.76
C TRP A 11 -11.76 -7.26 4.11
N ASP A 12 -11.47 -8.48 3.67
CA ASP A 12 -10.19 -8.81 3.01
C ASP A 12 -10.03 -8.04 1.69
N GLU A 13 -11.07 -7.99 0.85
CA GLU A 13 -11.06 -7.21 -0.39
C GLU A 13 -10.90 -5.71 -0.10
N TYR A 14 -11.57 -5.21 0.92
CA TYR A 14 -11.45 -3.81 1.33
C TYR A 14 -10.01 -3.49 1.79
N PHE A 15 -9.43 -4.29 2.69
CA PHE A 15 -8.08 -4.06 3.21
C PHE A 15 -7.00 -4.27 2.15
N MET A 16 -7.17 -5.24 1.26
CA MET A 16 -6.29 -5.40 0.11
C MET A 16 -6.41 -4.22 -0.84
N GLY A 17 -7.63 -3.71 -1.08
CA GLY A 17 -7.85 -2.48 -1.84
C GLY A 17 -7.13 -1.27 -1.24
N VAL A 18 -7.12 -1.14 0.09
CA VAL A 18 -6.35 -0.09 0.78
C VAL A 18 -4.85 -0.26 0.57
N ALA A 19 -4.31 -1.48 0.68
CA ALA A 19 -2.89 -1.75 0.42
C ALA A 19 -2.50 -1.43 -1.04
N LEU A 20 -3.32 -1.86 -2.01
CA LEU A 20 -3.15 -1.56 -3.43
C LEU A 20 -3.32 -0.07 -3.77
N LEU A 21 -4.05 0.68 -2.96
CA LEU A 21 -4.11 2.13 -3.09
C LEU A 21 -2.87 2.80 -2.48
N ALA A 22 -2.38 2.27 -1.35
CA ALA A 22 -1.18 2.77 -0.69
C ALA A 22 0.07 2.61 -1.55
N GLU A 23 0.25 1.51 -2.29
CA GLU A 23 1.40 1.34 -3.20
C GLU A 23 1.51 2.46 -4.24
N LYS A 24 0.39 3.09 -4.64
CA LYS A 24 0.36 4.18 -5.63
C LYS A 24 1.02 5.47 -5.13
N ARG A 25 1.40 5.51 -3.85
CA ARG A 25 2.19 6.59 -3.25
C ARG A 25 3.70 6.37 -3.38
N SER A 26 4.15 5.14 -3.68
CA SER A 26 5.57 4.87 -3.90
C SER A 26 6.08 5.63 -5.12
N LYS A 27 7.30 6.15 -5.01
CA LYS A 27 8.00 6.83 -6.10
C LYS A 27 9.03 5.92 -6.79
N ASP A 28 9.22 4.70 -6.31
CA ASP A 28 10.06 3.70 -6.96
C ASP A 28 9.49 3.38 -8.35
N PRO A 29 10.23 3.61 -9.45
CA PRO A 29 9.76 3.37 -10.82
C PRO A 29 9.72 1.88 -11.19
N HIS A 30 10.33 1.01 -10.41
CA HIS A 30 10.49 -0.41 -10.69
C HIS A 30 9.53 -1.29 -9.89
N THR A 31 9.29 -0.96 -8.62
CA THR A 31 8.44 -1.79 -7.75
C THR A 31 7.63 -0.93 -6.80
N GLN A 32 6.32 -1.15 -6.75
CA GLN A 32 5.44 -0.47 -5.79
C GLN A 32 4.81 -1.53 -4.89
N VAL A 33 4.94 -1.33 -3.57
CA VAL A 33 4.41 -2.21 -2.54
C VAL A 33 3.66 -1.36 -1.55
N GLY A 34 2.48 -1.81 -1.16
CA GLY A 34 1.64 -1.19 -0.15
C GLY A 34 1.32 -2.16 0.98
N ALA A 35 1.06 -1.62 2.15
CA ALA A 35 0.73 -2.38 3.34
C ALA A 35 -0.44 -1.72 4.08
N CYS A 36 -1.29 -2.56 4.67
CA CYS A 36 -2.37 -2.15 5.55
C CYS A 36 -2.34 -3.04 6.81
N ILE A 37 -2.16 -2.44 7.99
CA ILE A 37 -2.17 -3.15 9.27
C ILE A 37 -3.53 -2.93 9.92
N VAL A 38 -4.21 -4.03 10.22
CA VAL A 38 -5.55 -4.04 10.80
C VAL A 38 -5.56 -4.84 12.11
N ASN A 39 -6.41 -4.44 13.05
CA ASN A 39 -6.62 -5.20 14.28
C ASN A 39 -7.74 -6.26 14.13
N GLN A 40 -7.94 -7.05 15.18
CA GLN A 40 -8.98 -8.09 15.23
C GLN A 40 -10.41 -7.55 15.16
N GLN A 41 -10.61 -6.24 15.34
CA GLN A 41 -11.90 -5.56 15.24
C GLN A 41 -12.09 -4.90 13.86
N HIS A 42 -11.26 -5.25 12.86
CA HIS A 42 -11.31 -4.70 11.50
C HIS A 42 -11.12 -3.18 11.45
N ILE A 43 -10.32 -2.63 12.38
CA ILE A 43 -9.92 -1.23 12.38
C ILE A 43 -8.52 -1.13 11.78
N ILE A 44 -8.37 -0.26 10.78
CA ILE A 44 -7.06 0.09 10.21
C ILE A 44 -6.27 0.86 11.27
N LEU A 45 -5.13 0.30 11.68
CA LEU A 45 -4.20 0.93 12.62
C LEU A 45 -3.17 1.80 11.89
N SER A 46 -2.69 1.33 10.74
CA SER A 46 -1.76 2.07 9.90
C SER A 46 -1.75 1.57 8.46
N THR A 47 -1.23 2.41 7.57
CA THR A 47 -0.93 2.08 6.17
C THR A 47 0.50 2.49 5.85
N GLY A 48 1.07 1.91 4.80
CA GLY A 48 2.43 2.22 4.38
C GLY A 48 2.70 1.80 2.94
N TYR A 49 3.83 2.27 2.42
CA TYR A 49 4.34 1.94 1.09
C TYR A 49 5.87 2.00 1.10
N ASN A 50 6.54 1.36 0.13
CA ASN A 50 7.99 1.46 0.00
C ASN A 50 8.42 2.86 -0.46
N GLY A 51 9.41 3.43 0.21
CA GLY A 51 9.98 4.74 -0.11
C GLY A 51 11.23 5.04 0.71
N PHE A 52 11.89 6.16 0.42
CA PHE A 52 13.03 6.60 1.22
C PHE A 52 12.61 6.99 2.65
N PRO A 53 13.56 6.98 3.61
CA PRO A 53 13.32 7.54 4.94
C PRO A 53 12.82 8.98 4.88
N ILE A 54 12.07 9.37 5.91
CA ILE A 54 11.53 10.73 6.03
C ILE A 54 12.70 11.74 6.01
N GLY A 55 12.59 12.75 5.14
CA GLY A 55 13.59 13.82 4.99
C GLY A 55 14.62 13.58 3.89
N CYS A 56 14.65 12.39 3.27
CA CYS A 56 15.43 12.14 2.07
C CYS A 56 14.64 12.58 0.83
N SER A 57 15.23 13.45 0.00
CA SER A 57 14.61 13.87 -1.26
C SER A 57 14.84 12.84 -2.35
N ASP A 58 13.78 12.48 -3.06
CA ASP A 58 13.85 11.57 -4.21
C ASP A 58 14.50 12.22 -5.44
N ASP A 59 14.78 13.53 -5.40
CA ASP A 59 15.56 14.25 -6.40
C ASP A 59 17.07 14.18 -6.11
N GLU A 60 17.45 13.89 -4.86
CA GLU A 60 18.85 13.80 -4.41
C GLU A 60 19.36 12.36 -4.41
N TYR A 61 18.51 11.39 -4.10
CA TYR A 61 18.87 9.97 -4.02
C TYR A 61 18.32 9.20 -5.23
N PRO A 62 19.17 8.50 -6.00
CA PRO A 62 18.74 7.79 -7.20
C PRO A 62 17.94 6.52 -6.86
N TRP A 63 16.98 6.21 -7.72
CA TRP A 63 16.20 4.96 -7.68
C TRP A 63 16.85 3.81 -8.46
N GLU A 64 18.03 4.05 -9.03
CA GLU A 64 18.76 3.07 -9.86
C GLU A 64 19.18 1.86 -9.02
N ARG A 65 19.11 0.67 -9.63
CA ARG A 65 19.56 -0.59 -9.03
C ARG A 65 20.84 -1.04 -9.73
N ASP A 66 21.94 -1.16 -8.98
CA ASP A 66 23.21 -1.74 -9.48
C ASP A 66 23.21 -3.28 -9.50
N GLY A 67 22.17 -3.91 -8.95
CA GLY A 67 22.05 -5.36 -8.90
C GLY A 67 21.59 -5.94 -10.23
N LYS A 68 22.37 -6.87 -10.81
CA LYS A 68 21.90 -7.74 -11.90
C LYS A 68 20.58 -8.38 -11.47
N GLU A 69 19.54 -8.21 -12.29
CA GLU A 69 18.20 -8.73 -12.07
C GLU A 69 18.24 -10.20 -11.56
N THR A 70 17.59 -10.46 -10.43
CA THR A 70 17.27 -11.80 -9.91
C THR A 70 15.80 -12.11 -10.12
#